data_AF-A0A7S1U4N5-F1
#
_entry.id   AF-A0A7S1U4N5-F1
#
_cell.length_a   1.000
_cell.length_b   1.000
_cell.length_c   1.000
_cell.angle_alpha   90.00
_cell.angle_beta   90.00
_cell.angle_gamma   90.00
#
_symmetry.space_group_name_H-M   'P 1'
#
loop_
_entity.id
_entity.type
_entity.pdbx_description
1 polymer ?
#
loop_
_entity_poly.entity_id
_entity_poly.type
_entity_poly.pdbx_seq_one_letter_code
_entity_poly.pdbx_strand_id
1 'polypeptide(L)'
;NPNPNPNPNPSPDEPIPKPDPNPNPNPNRNPNPILYLLSTSGSTGDPKVVACPAAGTLNRCLWQLEEFPFNDGEVAVARTSLAFVDCIAEVFAPLLAGAALAVLAPPGAAVTGWRSPWRDPEALLGACALLAVSRLVVTPT
;
A
#
# COMPACT_ATOMS: atom_id res chain seq x y z
N ASN A 1 -26.41 32.91 -0.37
CA ASN A 1 -27.35 32.07 -1.13
C ASN A 1 -27.16 30.64 -0.64
N PRO A 2 -28.08 30.05 0.14
CA PRO A 2 -27.90 28.69 0.64
C PRO A 2 -27.97 27.70 -0.52
N ASN A 3 -27.07 26.73 -0.48
CA ASN A 3 -26.87 25.68 -1.48
C ASN A 3 -28.20 24.97 -1.82
N PRO A 4 -28.68 24.94 -3.08
CA PRO A 4 -29.87 24.18 -3.41
C PRO A 4 -29.56 22.70 -3.19
N ASN A 5 -30.34 22.06 -2.32
CA ASN A 5 -30.25 20.61 -2.11
C ASN A 5 -30.36 19.93 -3.50
N PRO A 6 -29.32 19.21 -3.98
CA PRO A 6 -29.28 18.69 -5.34
C PRO A 6 -30.30 17.57 -5.59
N ASN A 7 -31.00 17.11 -4.55
CA ASN A 7 -32.12 16.19 -4.65
C ASN A 7 -33.31 16.74 -3.85
N PRO A 8 -34.34 17.33 -4.49
CA PRO A 8 -35.62 17.53 -3.83
C PRO A 8 -36.17 16.16 -3.42
N ASN A 9 -36.77 16.06 -2.22
CA ASN A 9 -37.52 14.86 -1.86
C ASN A 9 -38.60 14.62 -2.95
N PRO A 10 -38.74 13.37 -3.44
CA PRO A 10 -39.72 13.06 -4.48
C PRO A 10 -41.13 13.39 -3.99
N SER A 11 -41.99 13.85 -4.92
CA SER A 11 -43.39 14.16 -4.59
C SER A 11 -44.13 12.88 -4.17
N PRO A 12 -45.14 12.97 -3.29
CA PRO A 12 -45.90 11.79 -2.83
C PRO A 12 -46.56 10.98 -3.96
N ASP A 13 -46.80 11.63 -5.11
CA ASP A 13 -47.43 11.05 -6.30
C ASP A 13 -46.40 10.57 -7.35
N GLU A 14 -45.09 10.72 -7.08
CA GLU A 14 -44.05 10.27 -7.99
C GLU A 14 -43.91 8.74 -7.93
N PRO A 15 -43.94 8.03 -9.07
CA PRO A 15 -43.75 6.59 -9.09
C PRO A 15 -42.40 6.25 -8.43
N ILE A 16 -42.42 5.39 -7.42
CA ILE A 16 -41.18 4.88 -6.80
C ILE A 16 -40.29 4.33 -7.92
N PRO A 17 -39.05 4.86 -8.09
CA PRO A 17 -38.14 4.38 -9.11
C PRO A 17 -37.99 2.87 -8.97
N LYS A 18 -38.19 2.14 -10.08
CA LYS A 18 -37.97 0.69 -10.08
C LYS A 18 -36.51 0.44 -9.71
N PRO A 19 -36.21 -0.54 -8.83
CA PRO A 19 -34.83 -0.88 -8.48
C PRO A 19 -34.04 -1.17 -9.75
N ASP A 20 -32.82 -0.63 -9.84
CA ASP A 20 -31.89 -1.01 -10.90
C ASP A 20 -31.70 -2.53 -10.84
N PRO A 21 -31.98 -3.27 -11.94
CA PRO A 21 -31.81 -4.72 -11.98
C PRO A 21 -30.34 -5.16 -11.82
N ASN A 22 -29.37 -4.24 -11.94
CA ASN A 22 -27.97 -4.50 -11.68
C ASN A 22 -27.37 -3.37 -10.81
N PRO A 23 -27.71 -3.31 -9.51
CA PRO A 23 -27.28 -2.22 -8.66
C PRO A 23 -25.77 -2.16 -8.63
N ASN A 24 -25.19 -0.98 -8.89
CA ASN A 24 -23.76 -0.77 -8.63
C ASN A 24 -23.50 -1.15 -7.16
N PRO A 25 -22.69 -2.19 -6.88
CA PRO A 25 -22.51 -2.70 -5.53
C PRO A 25 -21.82 -1.69 -4.61
N ASN A 26 -21.27 -0.60 -5.16
CA ASN A 26 -20.74 0.50 -4.37
C ASN A 26 -20.98 1.86 -5.07
N PRO A 27 -22.13 2.51 -4.86
CA PRO A 27 -22.45 3.80 -5.48
C PRO A 27 -21.54 4.96 -5.02
N ASN A 28 -20.75 4.75 -3.95
CA ASN A 28 -19.82 5.73 -3.39
C ASN A 28 -18.35 5.40 -3.69
N ARG A 29 -18.08 4.50 -4.65
CA ARG A 29 -16.71 4.11 -4.98
C ARG A 29 -15.99 5.30 -5.62
N ASN A 30 -15.12 5.96 -4.85
CA ASN A 30 -14.20 6.94 -5.40
C ASN A 30 -13.41 6.27 -6.55
N PRO A 31 -13.47 6.78 -7.78
CA PRO A 31 -12.77 6.17 -8.92
C PRO A 31 -11.24 6.21 -8.75
N ASN A 32 -10.73 7.05 -7.85
CA ASN A 32 -9.31 7.15 -7.54
C ASN A 32 -9.09 7.25 -6.01
N PRO A 33 -9.26 6.14 -5.27
CA PRO A 33 -9.11 6.17 -3.82
C PRO A 33 -7.65 6.39 -3.41
N ILE A 34 -7.42 7.21 -2.39
CA ILE A 34 -6.10 7.33 -1.76
C ILE A 34 -5.82 6.07 -0.94
N LEU A 35 -4.65 5.45 -1.17
CA LEU A 35 -4.25 4.23 -0.48
C LEU A 35 -3.37 4.53 0.74
N TYR A 36 -2.45 5.49 0.62
CA TYR A 36 -1.57 5.88 1.73
C TYR A 36 -1.11 7.34 1.61
N LEU A 37 -0.62 7.86 2.74
CA LEU A 37 0.05 9.16 2.83
C LEU A 37 1.50 8.92 3.27
N LEU A 38 2.45 9.52 2.59
CA LEU A 38 3.86 9.51 3.01
C LEU A 38 4.34 10.92 3.27
N SER A 39 5.01 11.08 4.40
CA SER A 39 5.69 12.33 4.75
C SER A 39 7.15 12.26 4.33
N THR A 40 7.64 13.32 3.70
CA THR A 40 9.04 13.47 3.28
C THR A 40 9.66 14.69 3.96
N SER A 41 10.96 14.64 4.23
CA SER A 41 11.69 15.80 4.75
C SER A 41 11.73 16.89 3.68
N GLY A 42 10.87 17.90 3.78
CA GLY A 42 10.89 19.03 2.86
C GLY A 42 12.21 19.78 3.00
N SER A 43 12.73 20.29 1.87
CA SER A 43 13.95 21.12 1.84
C SER A 43 13.80 22.45 2.61
N THR A 44 12.59 22.83 2.99
CA THR A 44 12.24 24.05 3.74
C THR A 44 12.13 23.83 5.24
N GLY A 45 12.35 22.60 5.74
CA GLY A 45 12.20 22.23 7.15
C GLY A 45 10.82 21.66 7.50
N ASP A 46 9.78 22.03 6.75
CA ASP A 46 8.44 21.48 6.94
C ASP A 46 8.25 20.16 6.18
N PRO A 47 7.67 19.12 6.81
CA PRO A 47 7.40 17.87 6.13
C PRO A 47 6.35 18.05 5.02
N LYS A 48 6.65 17.51 3.83
CA LYS A 48 5.70 17.47 2.72
C LYS A 48 4.96 16.14 2.75
N VAL A 49 3.63 16.19 2.82
CA VAL A 49 2.77 15.00 2.73
C VAL A 49 2.39 14.76 1.27
N VAL A 50 2.63 13.54 0.81
CA VAL A 50 2.25 13.06 -0.51
C VAL A 50 1.08 12.10 -0.36
N ALA A 51 -0.04 12.41 -1.01
CA ALA A 51 -1.18 11.50 -1.11
C ALA A 51 -1.00 10.57 -2.32
N CYS A 52 -0.97 9.26 -2.07
CA CYS A 52 -0.72 8.26 -3.11
C CYS A 52 -2.01 7.50 -3.44
N PRO A 53 -2.54 7.65 -4.66
CA PRO A 53 -3.72 6.91 -5.09
C PRO A 53 -3.44 5.44 -5.34
N ALA A 54 -4.42 4.58 -5.07
CA ALA A 54 -4.34 3.14 -5.29
C ALA A 54 -3.94 2.77 -6.73
N ALA A 55 -4.43 3.53 -7.72
CA ALA A 55 -4.11 3.31 -9.12
C ALA A 55 -2.60 3.45 -9.41
N GLY A 56 -1.93 4.44 -8.80
CA GLY A 56 -0.49 4.63 -8.94
C GLY A 56 0.30 3.49 -8.28
N THR A 57 -0.14 3.04 -7.11
CA THR A 57 0.45 1.90 -6.42
C THR A 57 0.32 0.60 -7.22
N LEU A 58 -0.87 0.33 -7.76
CA LEU A 58 -1.11 -0.84 -8.59
C LEU A 58 -0.26 -0.78 -9.85
N ASN A 59 -0.20 0.37 -10.54
CA ASN A 59 0.65 0.53 -11.72
C ASN A 59 2.12 0.20 -11.41
N ARG A 60 2.65 0.71 -10.28
CA ARG A 60 4.02 0.41 -9.85
C ARG A 60 4.22 -1.07 -9.49
N CYS A 61 3.24 -1.71 -8.86
CA CYS A 61 3.34 -3.15 -8.53
C CYS A 61 3.28 -4.01 -9.78
N LEU A 62 2.36 -3.72 -10.71
CA LEU A 62 2.23 -4.44 -11.98
C LEU A 62 3.52 -4.34 -12.82
N TRP A 63 4.12 -3.16 -12.91
CA TRP A 63 5.44 -3.01 -13.55
C TRP A 63 6.50 -3.92 -12.91
N GLN A 64 6.55 -4.00 -11.58
CA GLN A 64 7.53 -4.87 -10.91
C GLN A 64 7.26 -6.35 -11.15
N LEU A 65 6.00 -6.75 -11.26
CA LEU A 65 5.63 -8.15 -11.56
C LEU A 65 5.91 -8.52 -13.02
N GLU A 66 5.83 -7.54 -13.93
CA GLU A 66 6.22 -7.71 -15.33
C GLU A 66 7.75 -7.84 -15.47
N GLU A 67 8.51 -6.95 -14.83
CA GLU A 67 9.97 -6.92 -14.93
C GLU A 67 10.65 -8.02 -14.09
N PHE A 68 10.10 -8.31 -12.92
CA PHE A 68 10.66 -9.25 -11.94
C PHE A 68 9.58 -10.22 -11.44
N PRO A 69 9.07 -11.11 -12.30
CA PRO A 69 8.03 -12.06 -11.94
C PRO A 69 8.48 -12.94 -10.76
N PHE A 70 7.53 -13.32 -9.91
CA PHE A 70 7.77 -14.31 -8.86
C PHE A 70 7.70 -15.72 -9.45
N ASN A 71 8.60 -16.60 -9.01
CA ASN A 71 8.53 -18.03 -9.26
C ASN A 71 7.79 -18.74 -8.13
N ASP A 72 7.29 -19.95 -8.41
CA ASP A 72 6.64 -20.79 -7.42
C ASP A 72 7.57 -21.07 -6.23
N GLY A 73 7.03 -20.89 -5.02
CA GLY A 73 7.74 -21.13 -3.77
C GLY A 73 8.68 -20.00 -3.33
N GLU A 74 8.77 -18.90 -4.06
CA GLU A 74 9.52 -17.73 -3.59
C GLU A 74 8.86 -17.08 -2.36
N VAL A 75 9.72 -16.60 -1.45
CA VAL A 75 9.34 -15.89 -0.23
C VAL A 75 9.96 -14.49 -0.27
N ALA A 76 9.10 -13.47 -0.37
CA ALA A 76 9.50 -12.08 -0.22
C ALA A 76 9.61 -11.70 1.26
N VAL A 77 10.33 -10.62 1.56
CA VAL A 77 10.42 -10.07 2.91
C VAL A 77 9.96 -8.62 2.98
N ALA A 78 9.08 -8.32 3.94
CA ALA A 78 8.77 -6.98 4.39
C ALA A 78 9.69 -6.62 5.57
N ARG A 79 10.70 -5.80 5.29
CA ARG A 79 11.71 -5.35 6.27
C ARG A 79 11.82 -3.84 6.35
N THR A 80 11.44 -3.14 5.29
CA THR A 80 11.53 -1.71 5.21
C THR A 80 10.48 -1.07 6.11
N SER A 81 10.89 -0.02 6.83
CA SER A 81 9.97 0.74 7.68
C SER A 81 8.77 1.24 6.88
N LEU A 82 7.58 1.17 7.46
CA LEU A 82 6.33 1.66 6.86
C LEU A 82 6.36 3.17 6.56
N ALA A 83 7.35 3.88 7.10
CA ALA A 83 7.55 5.28 6.84
C ALA A 83 8.15 5.55 5.43
N PHE A 84 8.73 4.54 4.77
CA PHE A 84 9.33 4.68 3.43
C PHE A 84 8.47 4.03 2.35
N VAL A 85 8.56 4.55 1.13
CA VAL A 85 7.77 4.05 0.00
C VAL A 85 8.13 2.61 -0.40
N ASP A 86 9.37 2.15 -0.17
CA ASP A 86 9.78 0.80 -0.58
C ASP A 86 8.99 -0.30 0.15
N CYS A 87 8.46 -0.03 1.36
CA CYS A 87 7.60 -0.98 2.07
C CYS A 87 6.34 -1.35 1.26
N ILE A 88 5.83 -0.42 0.44
CA ILE A 88 4.64 -0.63 -0.37
C ILE A 88 4.93 -1.70 -1.43
N ALA A 89 6.09 -1.61 -2.09
CA ALA A 89 6.51 -2.59 -3.07
C ALA A 89 6.87 -3.94 -2.43
N GLU A 90 7.55 -3.94 -1.27
CA GLU A 90 7.87 -5.15 -0.51
C GLU A 90 6.62 -5.93 -0.04
N VAL A 91 5.52 -5.22 0.25
CA VAL A 91 4.28 -5.85 0.73
C VAL A 91 3.33 -6.20 -0.42
N PHE A 92 2.98 -5.24 -1.27
CA PHE A 92 1.87 -5.45 -2.22
C PHE A 92 2.27 -6.27 -3.45
N ALA A 93 3.50 -6.14 -3.98
CA ALA A 93 3.92 -6.92 -5.13
C ALA A 93 3.86 -8.44 -4.90
N PRO A 94 4.47 -9.02 -3.84
CA PRO A 94 4.36 -10.46 -3.59
C PRO A 94 2.92 -10.91 -3.33
N LEU A 95 2.13 -10.13 -2.58
CA LEU A 95 0.74 -10.47 -2.30
C LEU A 95 -0.13 -10.49 -3.57
N LEU A 96 0.10 -9.57 -4.50
CA LEU A 96 -0.56 -9.56 -5.81
C LEU A 96 -0.13 -10.74 -6.69
N ALA A 97 1.09 -11.25 -6.52
CA ALA A 97 1.60 -12.43 -7.22
C ALA A 97 1.19 -13.76 -6.55
N GLY A 98 0.54 -13.74 -5.39
CA GLY A 98 0.25 -14.95 -4.61
C GLY A 98 1.48 -15.56 -3.92
N ALA A 99 2.59 -14.83 -3.83
CA ALA A 99 3.81 -15.27 -3.16
C ALA A 99 3.72 -15.14 -1.63
N ALA A 100 4.54 -15.90 -0.92
CA ALA A 100 4.64 -15.80 0.54
C ALA A 100 5.37 -14.50 0.94
N LEU A 101 4.93 -13.90 2.06
CA LEU A 101 5.53 -12.69 2.63
C LEU A 101 5.99 -12.95 4.07
N ALA A 102 7.30 -12.96 4.27
CA ALA A 102 7.94 -12.94 5.58
C ALA A 102 7.92 -11.52 6.15
N VAL A 103 7.48 -11.34 7.39
CA VAL A 103 7.48 -10.02 8.06
C VAL A 103 8.56 -9.99 9.12
N LEU A 104 9.53 -9.09 8.95
CA LEU A 104 10.61 -8.91 9.91
C LEU A 104 10.28 -7.77 10.87
N ALA A 105 9.75 -8.12 12.05
CA ALA A 105 9.54 -7.16 13.12
C ALA A 105 10.88 -6.63 13.66
N PRO A 106 10.98 -5.33 14.03
CA PRO A 106 12.16 -4.79 14.68
C PRO A 106 12.56 -5.64 15.91
N PRO A 107 13.86 -5.90 16.16
CA PRO A 107 14.28 -6.47 17.43
C PRO A 107 13.98 -5.45 18.55
N GLY A 108 12.94 -5.69 19.34
CA GLY A 108 12.50 -4.80 20.42
C GLY A 108 11.35 -3.85 20.03
N ALA A 109 10.46 -3.58 20.99
CA ALA A 109 9.14 -2.97 20.79
C ALA A 109 9.13 -1.46 20.40
N ALA A 110 10.26 -0.87 20.03
CA ALA A 110 10.35 0.56 19.75
C ALA A 110 11.02 0.83 18.41
N VAL A 111 10.21 0.93 17.35
CA VAL A 111 10.57 1.69 16.14
C VAL A 111 10.47 3.17 16.46
N THR A 112 11.37 3.68 17.32
CA THR A 112 11.52 5.12 17.54
C THR A 112 12.57 5.64 16.57
N GLY A 113 12.11 6.13 15.41
CA GLY A 113 12.94 6.82 14.41
C GLY A 113 12.81 6.26 12.99
N TRP A 114 13.37 6.99 12.02
CA TRP A 114 13.38 6.65 10.57
C TRP A 114 14.41 5.59 10.19
N ARG A 115 15.23 5.11 11.13
CA ARG A 115 16.32 4.18 10.82
C ARG A 115 15.77 2.75 10.75
N SER A 116 16.16 2.01 9.70
CA SER A 116 15.85 0.58 9.62
C SER A 116 16.39 -0.16 10.85
N PRO A 117 15.57 -1.01 11.50
CA PRO A 117 16.01 -1.82 12.64
C PRO A 117 16.98 -2.94 12.25
N TRP A 118 17.06 -3.26 10.95
CA TRP A 118 17.87 -4.34 10.39
C TRP A 118 19.12 -3.77 9.68
N ARG A 119 20.00 -3.12 10.45
CA ARG A 119 21.28 -2.55 9.99
C ARG A 119 22.45 -3.52 10.08
N ASP A 120 22.34 -4.52 10.95
CA ASP A 120 23.32 -5.60 11.05
C ASP A 120 23.09 -6.60 9.90
N PRO A 121 24.03 -6.71 8.93
CA PRO A 121 23.88 -7.63 7.81
C PRO A 121 23.80 -9.08 8.25
N GLU A 122 24.53 -9.49 9.29
CA GLU A 122 24.55 -10.89 9.74
C GLU A 122 23.23 -11.26 10.41
N ALA A 123 22.68 -10.39 11.26
CA ALA A 123 21.35 -10.59 11.84
C ALA A 123 20.25 -10.64 10.75
N LEU A 124 20.34 -9.79 9.72
CA LEU A 124 19.41 -9.80 8.60
C LEU A 124 19.51 -11.11 7.81
N LEU A 125 20.73 -11.55 7.47
CA LEU A 125 20.95 -12.81 6.75
C LEU A 125 20.46 -14.01 7.54
N GLY A 126 20.71 -14.05 8.86
CA GLY A 126 20.20 -15.09 9.75
C GLY A 126 18.67 -15.14 9.77
N ALA A 127 18.00 -13.98 9.88
CA ALA A 127 16.54 -13.91 9.84
C ALA A 127 15.97 -14.33 8.48
N CYS A 128 16.60 -13.90 7.38
CA CYS A 128 16.23 -14.32 6.02
C CYS A 128 16.36 -15.85 5.87
N ALA A 129 17.45 -16.45 6.33
CA ALA A 129 17.66 -17.89 6.28
C ALA A 129 16.61 -18.66 7.09
N LEU A 130 16.29 -18.21 8.31
CA LEU A 130 15.28 -18.83 9.16
C LEU A 130 13.87 -18.81 8.55
N LEU A 131 13.56 -17.78 7.78
CA LEU A 131 12.25 -17.60 7.13
C LEU A 131 12.24 -18.03 5.66
N ALA A 132 13.31 -18.66 5.19
CA ALA A 132 13.49 -19.08 3.80
C ALA A 132 13.25 -17.95 2.77
N VAL A 133 13.62 -16.71 3.12
CA VAL A 133 13.49 -15.54 2.23
C VAL A 133 14.34 -15.76 0.99
N SER A 134 13.71 -15.72 -0.18
CA SER A 134 14.37 -15.85 -1.48
C SER A 134 14.47 -14.51 -2.23
N ARG A 135 13.70 -13.49 -1.81
CA ARG A 135 13.67 -12.18 -2.44
C ARG A 135 13.78 -11.04 -1.43
N LEU A 136 14.80 -10.22 -1.60
CA LEU A 136 15.13 -9.09 -0.73
C LEU A 136 15.39 -7.83 -1.57
N VAL A 137 14.85 -6.70 -1.12
CA VAL A 137 15.19 -5.37 -1.64
C VAL A 137 16.21 -4.73 -0.69
N VAL A 138 17.25 -4.12 -1.25
CA VAL A 138 18.27 -3.38 -0.49
C VAL A 138 18.50 -2.01 -1.10
N THR A 139 18.65 -1.00 -0.25
CA THR A 139 19.11 0.33 -0.64
C THR A 139 20.62 0.39 -0.50
N PRO A 140 21.37 0.86 -1.51
CA PRO A 140 22.79 1.15 -1.36
C PRO A 140 23.05 2.13 -0.20
N THR A 141 24.14 1.93 0.53
CA THR A 141 24.60 2.81 1.62
C THR A 141 25.66 3.80 1.15
#